data_AF-A0A3M2JUU7-F1
#
_entry.id   AF-A0A3M2JUU7-F1
#
_cell.length_a   1.000
_cell.length_b   1.000
_cell.length_c   1.000
_cell.angle_alpha   90.00
_cell.angle_beta   90.00
_cell.angle_gamma   90.00
#
_symmetry.space_group_name_H-M   'P 1'
#
loop_
_entity.id
_entity.type
_entity.pdbx_description
1 polymer ?
#
loop_
_entity_poly.entity_id
_entity_poly.type
_entity_poly.pdbx_seq_one_letter_code
_entity_poly.pdbx_strand_id
1 'polypeptide(L)'
;MTGPAVEVARLAPDLAPRSPRGAALRGLVLGGARGADVTVAAVLALAIAGIGAAAGYGAYAPDPGQGGVVPGPGTLPSTVLTILGQNLGAVLLAFTGAMTWGLGTIAALLTTSAWVGATAHAVIAEIGAQEVVARVLPYVLLEFGGLLLAAAGGLYPVVVLVGSLFRGRPRPPFAVALRTSLGLLLTGMLLVVVGAVVEAALIVWTHPS
;
A
#
# COMPACT_ATOMS: atom_id res chain seq x y z
N MET A 1 20.44 -17.95 59.11
CA MET A 1 20.25 -19.04 58.12
C MET A 1 19.54 -18.46 56.91
N THR A 2 20.29 -17.88 55.97
CA THR A 2 19.81 -17.34 54.71
C THR A 2 19.95 -18.42 53.64
N GLY A 3 18.83 -18.92 53.13
CA GLY A 3 18.80 -20.08 52.24
C GLY A 3 19.38 -19.83 50.83
N PRO A 4 19.71 -20.91 50.10
CA PRO A 4 20.34 -20.89 48.77
C PRO A 4 19.50 -20.25 47.64
N ALA A 5 18.28 -19.76 47.94
CA ALA A 5 17.42 -19.08 46.99
C ALA A 5 17.85 -17.62 46.70
N VAL A 6 18.68 -17.00 47.55
CA VAL A 6 19.12 -15.59 47.37
C VAL A 6 20.31 -15.48 46.40
N GLU A 7 21.02 -16.57 46.13
CA GLU A 7 22.24 -16.55 45.31
C GLU A 7 21.97 -16.65 43.80
N VAL A 8 20.83 -17.22 43.40
CA VAL A 8 20.44 -17.35 41.98
C VAL A 8 19.97 -16.01 41.39
N ALA A 9 19.48 -15.09 42.21
CA ALA A 9 19.03 -13.76 41.77
C ALA A 9 20.18 -12.78 41.43
N ARG A 10 21.44 -13.10 41.77
CA ARG A 10 22.61 -12.26 41.45
C ARG A 10 23.33 -12.65 40.16
N LEU A 11 22.96 -13.75 39.50
CA LEU A 11 23.68 -14.29 38.33
C LEU A 11 23.07 -13.93 36.96
N ALA A 12 22.03 -13.10 36.89
CA ALA A 12 21.42 -12.74 35.61
C ALA A 12 21.09 -11.24 35.36
N PRO A 13 21.92 -10.23 35.74
CA PRO A 13 21.65 -8.86 35.33
C PRO A 13 22.24 -8.46 33.96
N ASP A 14 22.91 -9.33 33.19
CA ASP A 14 23.74 -8.83 32.08
C ASP A 14 23.66 -9.63 30.76
N LEU A 15 22.45 -9.87 30.27
CA LEU A 15 22.22 -10.25 28.86
C LEU A 15 21.94 -9.01 27.98
N ALA A 16 22.51 -7.86 28.33
CA ALA A 16 22.67 -6.78 27.37
C ALA A 16 23.74 -7.22 26.34
N PRO A 17 23.49 -7.09 25.03
CA PRO A 17 24.37 -7.62 24.00
C PRO A 17 25.73 -6.89 24.03
N ARG A 18 26.75 -7.55 24.60
CA ARG A 18 28.12 -7.02 24.72
C ARG A 18 28.91 -7.01 23.41
N SER A 19 28.36 -7.52 22.29
CA SER A 19 29.10 -7.55 21.01
C SER A 19 28.31 -6.98 19.82
N PRO A 20 28.94 -6.15 18.97
CA PRO A 20 28.37 -5.66 17.71
C PRO A 20 27.88 -6.78 16.78
N ARG A 21 28.51 -7.96 16.86
CA ARG A 21 28.15 -9.15 16.08
C ARG A 21 26.79 -9.73 16.51
N GLY A 22 26.46 -9.70 17.79
CA GLY A 22 25.14 -10.12 18.30
C GLY A 22 24.01 -9.20 17.84
N ALA A 23 24.28 -7.89 17.71
CA ALA A 23 23.34 -6.92 17.17
C ALA A 23 23.12 -7.11 15.65
N ALA A 24 24.18 -7.41 14.89
CA ALA A 24 24.10 -7.68 13.45
C ALA A 24 23.33 -8.97 13.13
N LEU A 25 23.60 -10.07 13.86
CA LEU A 25 22.87 -11.33 13.72
C LEU A 25 21.38 -11.20 14.10
N ARG A 26 21.06 -10.45 15.17
CA ARG A 26 19.67 -10.09 15.48
C ARG A 26 19.05 -9.22 14.39
N GLY A 27 19.78 -8.26 13.84
CA GLY A 27 19.32 -7.43 12.72
C GLY A 27 18.99 -8.25 11.47
N LEU A 28 19.78 -9.28 11.17
CA LEU A 28 19.57 -10.18 10.03
C LEU A 28 18.36 -11.10 10.24
N VAL A 29 18.25 -11.73 11.43
CA VAL A 29 17.14 -12.65 11.77
C VAL A 29 15.82 -11.89 11.96
N LEU A 30 15.85 -10.72 12.60
CA LEU A 30 14.68 -9.85 12.74
C LEU A 30 14.36 -9.13 11.41
N GLY A 31 15.35 -8.89 10.56
CA GLY A 31 15.17 -8.36 9.21
C GLY A 31 14.42 -9.31 8.30
N GLY A 32 14.73 -10.62 8.36
CA GLY A 32 13.98 -11.65 7.64
C GLY A 32 12.52 -11.76 8.08
N ALA A 33 12.24 -11.62 9.38
CA ALA A 33 10.87 -11.60 9.90
C ALA A 33 10.08 -10.37 9.45
N ARG A 34 10.74 -9.19 9.37
CA ARG A 34 10.14 -7.96 8.83
C ARG A 34 9.81 -8.08 7.34
N GLY A 35 10.67 -8.74 6.57
CA GLY A 35 10.43 -8.98 5.14
C GLY A 35 9.17 -9.80 4.90
N ALA A 36 9.01 -10.93 5.61
CA ALA A 36 7.84 -11.80 5.46
C ALA A 36 6.53 -11.08 5.83
N ASP A 37 6.53 -10.30 6.90
CA ASP A 37 5.32 -9.58 7.36
C ASP A 37 4.91 -8.47 6.36
N VAL A 38 5.88 -7.79 5.73
CA VAL A 38 5.60 -6.84 4.63
C VAL A 38 5.03 -7.55 3.41
N THR A 39 5.60 -8.71 3.03
CA THR A 39 5.08 -9.51 1.91
C THR A 39 3.64 -9.95 2.16
N VAL A 40 3.32 -10.43 3.37
CA VAL A 40 1.95 -10.81 3.72
C VAL A 40 1.01 -9.60 3.62
N ALA A 41 1.39 -8.44 4.14
CA ALA A 41 0.58 -7.23 4.03
C ALA A 41 0.35 -6.80 2.57
N ALA A 42 1.37 -6.89 1.72
CA ALA A 42 1.26 -6.59 0.29
C ALA A 42 0.36 -7.59 -0.46
N VAL A 43 0.49 -8.89 -0.18
CA VAL A 43 -0.38 -9.92 -0.77
C VAL A 43 -1.83 -9.72 -0.35
N LEU A 44 -2.09 -9.38 0.92
CA LEU A 44 -3.43 -9.06 1.40
C LEU A 44 -3.99 -7.82 0.71
N ALA A 45 -3.21 -6.74 0.60
CA ALA A 45 -3.61 -5.54 -0.12
C ALA A 45 -3.97 -5.84 -1.58
N LEU A 46 -3.13 -6.63 -2.27
CA LEU A 46 -3.37 -7.05 -3.64
C LEU A 46 -4.64 -7.89 -3.77
N ALA A 47 -4.86 -8.84 -2.86
CA ALA A 47 -6.06 -9.68 -2.87
C ALA A 47 -7.35 -8.86 -2.66
N ILE A 48 -7.36 -7.95 -1.69
CA ILE A 48 -8.51 -7.08 -1.42
C ILE A 48 -8.79 -6.18 -2.63
N ALA A 49 -7.75 -5.57 -3.20
CA ALA A 49 -7.88 -4.73 -4.38
C ALA A 49 -8.35 -5.51 -5.61
N GLY A 50 -7.87 -6.75 -5.79
CA GLY A 50 -8.33 -7.64 -6.86
C GLY A 50 -9.82 -8.00 -6.73
N ILE A 51 -10.29 -8.27 -5.51
CA ILE A 51 -11.71 -8.53 -5.23
C ILE A 51 -12.56 -7.32 -5.60
N GLY A 52 -12.19 -6.12 -5.14
CA GLY A 52 -12.95 -4.91 -5.44
C GLY A 52 -12.94 -4.59 -6.94
N ALA A 53 -11.78 -4.65 -7.61
CA ALA A 53 -11.67 -4.45 -9.05
C ALA A 53 -12.52 -5.45 -9.86
N ALA A 54 -12.50 -6.74 -9.52
CA ALA A 54 -13.33 -7.73 -10.19
C ALA A 54 -14.82 -7.44 -9.98
N ALA A 55 -15.23 -7.08 -8.76
CA ALA A 55 -16.61 -6.71 -8.46
C ALA A 55 -17.07 -5.47 -9.24
N GLY A 56 -16.24 -4.42 -9.27
CA GLY A 56 -16.53 -3.20 -10.01
C GLY A 56 -16.61 -3.41 -11.52
N TYR A 57 -15.68 -4.19 -12.08
CA TYR A 57 -15.68 -4.56 -13.49
C TYR A 57 -16.97 -5.30 -13.87
N GLY A 58 -17.36 -6.30 -13.07
CA GLY A 58 -18.56 -7.11 -13.34
C GLY A 58 -19.89 -6.38 -13.08
N ALA A 59 -19.90 -5.41 -12.17
CA ALA A 59 -21.10 -4.62 -11.86
C ALA A 59 -21.37 -3.50 -12.88
N TYR A 60 -20.35 -3.06 -13.61
CA TYR A 60 -20.50 -2.03 -14.62
C TYR A 60 -21.21 -2.60 -15.86
N ALA A 61 -22.40 -2.06 -16.15
CA ALA A 61 -23.13 -2.30 -17.38
C ALA A 61 -22.93 -1.07 -18.30
N PRO A 62 -22.10 -1.17 -19.35
CA PRO A 62 -21.86 -0.05 -20.25
C PRO A 62 -23.18 0.36 -20.92
N ASP A 63 -23.61 1.59 -20.66
CA ASP A 63 -24.68 2.24 -21.41
C ASP A 63 -24.05 2.94 -22.62
N PRO A 64 -24.38 2.56 -23.87
CA PRO A 64 -23.81 3.18 -25.05
C PRO A 64 -24.18 4.67 -25.11
N GLY A 65 -23.23 5.53 -24.71
CA GLY A 65 -23.39 6.98 -24.72
C GLY A 65 -22.86 7.70 -23.47
N GLN A 66 -22.61 6.97 -22.36
CA GLN A 66 -21.89 7.52 -21.21
C GLN A 66 -20.37 7.35 -21.42
N GLY A 67 -19.80 8.18 -22.29
CA GLY A 67 -18.34 8.25 -22.47
C GLY A 67 -17.64 8.55 -21.15
N GLY A 68 -16.44 7.98 -20.96
CA GLY A 68 -15.63 8.22 -19.78
C GLY A 68 -15.37 9.73 -19.58
N VAL A 69 -15.28 10.17 -18.32
CA VAL A 69 -14.91 11.56 -18.00
C VAL A 69 -13.43 11.76 -18.34
N VAL A 70 -13.14 12.12 -19.59
CA VAL A 70 -11.81 12.58 -19.98
C VAL A 70 -11.64 14.00 -19.42
N PRO A 71 -10.57 14.28 -18.67
CA PRO A 71 -10.27 15.64 -18.23
C PRO A 71 -10.24 16.59 -19.44
N GLY A 72 -10.96 17.70 -19.37
CA GLY A 72 -10.97 18.70 -20.43
C GLY A 72 -9.58 19.33 -20.65
N PRO A 73 -9.39 20.10 -21.73
CA PRO A 73 -8.10 20.70 -22.05
C PRO A 73 -7.60 21.57 -20.88
N GLY A 74 -6.35 21.33 -20.47
CA GLY A 74 -5.72 22.00 -19.34
C GLY A 74 -4.21 22.10 -19.52
N THR A 75 -3.57 22.99 -18.75
CA THR A 75 -2.11 23.10 -18.73
C THR A 75 -1.48 21.93 -17.96
N LEU A 76 -0.25 21.55 -18.29
CA LEU A 76 0.46 20.48 -17.58
C LEU A 76 0.44 20.65 -16.05
N PRO A 77 0.74 21.84 -15.47
CA PRO A 77 0.70 22.01 -14.02
C PRO A 77 -0.68 21.79 -13.40
N SER A 78 -1.75 22.27 -14.04
CA SER A 78 -3.12 22.08 -13.53
C SER A 78 -3.53 20.61 -13.58
N THR A 79 -3.20 19.91 -14.67
CA THR A 79 -3.52 18.47 -14.83
C THR A 79 -2.78 17.62 -13.81
N VAL A 80 -1.48 17.88 -13.59
CA VAL A 80 -0.69 17.20 -12.55
C VAL A 80 -1.32 17.39 -11.18
N LEU A 81 -1.68 18.62 -10.79
CA LEU A 81 -2.23 18.88 -9.46
C LEU A 81 -3.59 18.20 -9.23
N THR A 82 -4.44 18.15 -10.26
CA THR A 82 -5.73 17.46 -10.18
C THR A 82 -5.55 15.96 -9.99
N ILE A 83 -4.73 15.32 -10.85
CA ILE A 83 -4.45 13.87 -10.76
C ILE A 83 -3.79 13.55 -9.42
N LEU A 84 -2.79 14.33 -9.03
CA LEU A 84 -2.06 14.11 -7.78
C LEU A 84 -2.97 14.25 -6.56
N GLY A 85 -3.87 15.25 -6.54
CA GLY A 85 -4.82 15.45 -5.44
C GLY A 85 -5.75 14.25 -5.26
N GLN A 86 -6.27 13.70 -6.35
CA GLN A 86 -7.13 12.52 -6.33
C GLN A 86 -6.36 11.28 -5.87
N ASN A 87 -5.19 11.02 -6.45
CA ASN A 87 -4.40 9.83 -6.17
C ASN A 87 -3.78 9.85 -4.76
N LEU A 88 -3.30 11.00 -4.28
CA LEU A 88 -2.84 11.13 -2.90
C LEU A 88 -3.98 11.00 -1.89
N GLY A 89 -5.18 11.48 -2.21
CA GLY A 89 -6.37 11.25 -1.40
C GLY A 89 -6.65 9.76 -1.21
N ALA A 90 -6.61 8.98 -2.30
CA ALA A 90 -6.78 7.52 -2.25
C ALA A 90 -5.67 6.82 -1.44
N VAL A 91 -4.40 7.23 -1.63
CA VAL A 91 -3.25 6.72 -0.87
C VAL A 91 -3.40 6.97 0.63
N LEU A 92 -3.72 8.20 1.02
CA LEU A 92 -3.91 8.58 2.42
C LEU A 92 -5.08 7.84 3.05
N LEU A 93 -6.19 7.72 2.32
CA LEU A 93 -7.35 6.95 2.74
C LEU A 93 -6.99 5.48 2.95
N ALA A 94 -6.27 4.86 2.01
CA ALA A 94 -5.79 3.49 2.13
C ALA A 94 -4.82 3.30 3.32
N PHE A 95 -4.10 4.33 3.73
CA PHE A 95 -3.20 4.25 4.89
C PHE A 95 -3.91 4.32 6.25
N THR A 96 -5.16 4.82 6.31
CA THR A 96 -5.92 4.96 7.58
C THR A 96 -6.05 3.66 8.38
N GLY A 97 -5.91 2.49 7.73
CA GLY A 97 -5.82 1.19 8.39
C GLY A 97 -4.74 1.10 9.45
N ALA A 98 -3.63 1.83 9.31
CA ALA A 98 -2.54 1.79 10.28
C ALA A 98 -3.00 2.21 11.68
N MET A 99 -3.99 3.10 11.76
CA MET A 99 -4.60 3.59 13.01
C MET A 99 -5.90 2.85 13.36
N THR A 100 -6.49 2.11 12.42
CA THR A 100 -7.80 1.46 12.54
C THR A 100 -7.71 -0.07 12.44
N TRP A 101 -6.53 -0.62 12.75
CA TRP A 101 -6.26 -2.07 12.70
C TRP A 101 -6.61 -2.73 11.35
N GLY A 102 -6.38 -2.00 10.26
CA GLY A 102 -6.59 -2.46 8.88
C GLY A 102 -7.99 -2.20 8.32
N LEU A 103 -8.99 -1.86 9.14
CA LEU A 103 -10.38 -1.67 8.67
C LEU A 103 -10.51 -0.53 7.66
N GLY A 104 -9.88 0.62 7.94
CA GLY A 104 -9.87 1.75 7.02
C GLY A 104 -9.25 1.41 5.67
N THR A 105 -8.14 0.66 5.66
CA THR A 105 -7.50 0.17 4.43
C THR A 105 -8.40 -0.77 3.63
N ILE A 106 -9.08 -1.73 4.29
CA ILE A 106 -9.95 -2.67 3.62
C ILE A 106 -11.10 -1.93 2.92
N ALA A 107 -11.78 -1.04 3.63
CA ALA A 107 -12.88 -0.26 3.08
C ALA A 107 -12.42 0.66 1.92
N ALA A 108 -11.28 1.33 2.11
CA ALA A 108 -10.68 2.19 1.10
C ALA A 108 -10.31 1.40 -0.16
N LEU A 109 -9.60 0.27 -0.02
CA LEU A 109 -9.20 -0.55 -1.15
C LEU A 109 -10.40 -1.11 -1.90
N LEU A 110 -11.38 -1.70 -1.20
CA LEU A 110 -12.57 -2.26 -1.85
C LEU A 110 -13.30 -1.20 -2.68
N THR A 111 -13.47 0.00 -2.11
CA THR A 111 -14.17 1.09 -2.79
C THR A 111 -13.37 1.61 -3.98
N THR A 112 -12.11 2.02 -3.77
CA THR A 112 -11.26 2.58 -4.84
C THR A 112 -11.01 1.57 -5.94
N SER A 113 -10.72 0.31 -5.61
CA SER A 113 -10.49 -0.71 -6.63
C SER A 113 -11.76 -1.09 -7.39
N ALA A 114 -12.94 -1.08 -6.76
CA ALA A 114 -14.20 -1.24 -7.49
C ALA A 114 -14.42 -0.10 -8.50
N TRP A 115 -14.14 1.14 -8.13
CA TRP A 115 -14.15 2.25 -9.08
C TRP A 115 -13.17 2.03 -10.23
N VAL A 116 -11.92 1.62 -9.95
CA VAL A 116 -10.91 1.30 -10.97
C VAL A 116 -11.38 0.17 -11.90
N GLY A 117 -12.01 -0.88 -11.35
CA GLY A 117 -12.55 -1.98 -12.16
C GLY A 117 -13.66 -1.53 -13.10
N ALA A 118 -14.58 -0.69 -12.61
CA ALA A 118 -15.66 -0.13 -13.42
C ALA A 118 -15.14 0.80 -14.52
N THR A 119 -14.20 1.70 -14.20
CA THR A 119 -13.60 2.59 -15.21
C THR A 119 -12.77 1.82 -16.23
N ALA A 120 -12.04 0.78 -15.81
CA ALA A 120 -11.34 -0.10 -16.73
C ALA A 120 -12.30 -0.79 -17.72
N HIS A 121 -13.44 -1.29 -17.26
CA HIS A 121 -14.45 -1.88 -18.13
C HIS A 121 -15.00 -0.85 -19.14
N ALA A 122 -15.35 0.35 -18.67
CA ALA A 122 -15.83 1.45 -19.53
C ALA A 122 -14.81 1.82 -20.62
N VAL A 123 -13.55 2.03 -20.24
CA VAL A 123 -12.49 2.43 -21.18
C VAL A 123 -12.18 1.29 -22.16
N ILE A 124 -12.15 0.02 -21.70
CA ILE A 124 -11.97 -1.14 -22.58
C ILE A 124 -13.11 -1.26 -23.59
N ALA A 125 -14.34 -0.99 -23.18
CA ALA A 125 -15.50 -1.01 -24.07
C ALA A 125 -15.44 0.13 -25.12
N GLU A 126 -14.82 1.26 -24.78
CA GLU A 126 -14.74 2.43 -25.66
C GLU A 126 -13.59 2.34 -26.68
N ILE A 127 -12.35 2.08 -26.22
CA ILE A 127 -11.15 2.12 -27.07
C ILE A 127 -10.49 0.76 -27.32
N GLY A 128 -11.02 -0.31 -26.70
CA GLY A 128 -10.48 -1.66 -26.82
C GLY A 128 -9.32 -1.95 -25.87
N ALA A 129 -9.19 -3.21 -25.45
CA ALA A 129 -8.21 -3.63 -24.45
C ALA A 129 -6.74 -3.41 -24.88
N GLN A 130 -6.42 -3.56 -26.16
CA GLN A 130 -5.06 -3.36 -26.66
C GLN A 130 -4.61 -1.90 -26.50
N GLU A 131 -5.50 -0.95 -26.80
CA GLU A 131 -5.18 0.48 -26.68
C GLU A 131 -5.04 0.91 -25.22
N VAL A 132 -5.87 0.36 -24.32
CA VAL A 132 -5.74 0.55 -22.87
C VAL A 132 -4.37 0.06 -22.38
N VAL A 133 -3.93 -1.13 -22.80
CA VAL A 133 -2.62 -1.64 -22.41
C VAL A 133 -1.49 -0.73 -22.89
N ALA A 134 -1.57 -0.22 -24.12
CA ALA A 134 -0.53 0.63 -24.69
C ALA A 134 -0.47 2.03 -24.05
N ARG A 135 -1.63 2.65 -23.77
CA ARG A 135 -1.72 4.04 -23.31
C ARG A 135 -1.82 4.21 -21.80
N VAL A 136 -2.57 3.33 -21.15
CA VAL A 136 -3.01 3.50 -19.75
C VAL A 136 -2.12 2.73 -18.78
N LEU A 137 -1.72 1.51 -19.15
CA LEU A 137 -1.00 0.61 -18.26
C LEU A 137 0.29 1.19 -17.65
N PRO A 138 1.14 1.95 -18.38
CA PRO A 138 2.41 2.42 -17.84
C PRO A 138 2.28 3.27 -16.57
N TYR A 139 1.36 4.24 -16.56
CA TYR A 139 1.15 5.10 -15.39
C TYR A 139 0.25 4.43 -14.34
N VAL A 140 -0.76 3.64 -14.76
CA VAL A 140 -1.60 2.90 -13.81
C VAL A 140 -0.80 1.93 -12.95
N LEU A 141 0.24 1.26 -13.49
CA LEU A 141 1.10 0.39 -12.70
C LEU A 141 1.84 1.15 -11.60
N LEU A 142 2.28 2.39 -11.87
CA LEU A 142 2.94 3.24 -10.88
C LEU A 142 1.96 3.72 -9.82
N GLU A 143 0.80 4.22 -10.23
CA GLU A 143 -0.20 4.78 -9.33
C GLU A 143 -0.85 3.71 -8.46
N PHE A 144 -1.30 2.62 -9.08
CA PHE A 144 -1.91 1.50 -8.38
C PHE A 144 -0.87 0.74 -7.55
N GLY A 145 0.37 0.61 -8.03
CA GLY A 145 1.47 0.08 -7.22
C GLY A 145 1.73 0.93 -5.98
N GLY A 146 1.70 2.26 -6.13
CA GLY A 146 1.82 3.19 -5.01
C GLY A 146 0.68 3.08 -4.00
N LEU A 147 -0.56 2.96 -4.48
CA LEU A 147 -1.74 2.69 -3.65
C LEU A 147 -1.61 1.36 -2.88
N LEU A 148 -1.16 0.29 -3.54
CA LEU A 148 -0.97 -1.01 -2.92
C LEU A 148 0.12 -1.00 -1.84
N LEU A 149 1.21 -0.25 -2.03
CA LEU A 149 2.23 -0.06 -1.00
C LEU A 149 1.68 0.70 0.21
N ALA A 150 0.92 1.77 -0.02
CA ALA A 150 0.29 2.52 1.06
C ALA A 150 -0.72 1.66 1.85
N ALA A 151 -1.52 0.86 1.14
CA ALA A 151 -2.43 -0.10 1.73
C ALA A 151 -1.69 -1.20 2.52
N ALA A 152 -0.59 -1.74 1.99
CA ALA A 152 0.27 -2.65 2.73
C ALA A 152 0.77 -2.00 4.02
N GLY A 153 1.16 -0.72 3.97
CA GLY A 153 1.49 0.09 5.15
C GLY A 153 0.33 0.20 6.15
N GLY A 154 -0.90 0.37 5.66
CA GLY A 154 -2.12 0.41 6.47
C GLY A 154 -2.47 -0.93 7.13
N LEU A 155 -2.21 -2.06 6.46
CA LEU A 155 -2.44 -3.41 7.00
C LEU A 155 -1.30 -3.93 7.89
N TYR A 156 -0.10 -3.37 7.74
CA TYR A 156 1.10 -3.91 8.38
C TYR A 156 1.00 -4.05 9.91
N PRO A 157 0.46 -3.08 10.70
CA PRO A 157 0.39 -3.22 12.15
C PRO A 157 -0.46 -4.42 12.61
N VAL A 158 -1.58 -4.69 11.93
CA VAL A 158 -2.43 -5.85 12.25
C VAL A 158 -1.78 -7.16 11.81
N VAL A 159 -1.11 -7.19 10.66
CA VAL A 159 -0.37 -8.37 10.18
C VAL A 159 0.73 -8.77 11.17
N VAL A 160 1.52 -7.80 11.63
CA VAL A 160 2.59 -8.04 12.61
C VAL A 160 2.01 -8.51 13.95
N LEU A 161 0.93 -7.88 14.42
CA LEU A 161 0.25 -8.28 15.66
C LEU A 161 -0.23 -9.74 15.56
N VAL A 162 -1.02 -10.06 14.54
CA VAL A 162 -1.57 -11.40 14.31
C VAL A 162 -0.46 -12.42 14.11
N GLY A 163 0.54 -12.11 13.29
CA GLY A 163 1.69 -12.97 13.05
C GLY A 163 2.55 -13.22 14.30
N SER A 164 2.60 -12.27 15.25
CA SER A 164 3.29 -12.48 16.53
C SER A 164 2.54 -13.47 17.43
N LEU A 165 1.20 -13.45 17.41
CA LEU A 165 0.35 -14.38 18.15
C LEU A 165 0.53 -15.82 17.65
N PHE A 166 0.46 -16.02 16.32
CA PHE A 166 0.61 -17.35 15.73
C PHE A 166 2.01 -17.94 15.86
N ARG A 167 3.06 -17.10 15.86
CA ARG A 167 4.45 -17.55 15.99
C ARG A 167 4.92 -17.66 17.45
N GLY A 168 4.06 -17.38 18.43
CA GLY A 168 4.44 -17.36 19.86
C GLY A 168 5.56 -16.36 20.18
N ARG A 169 5.70 -15.30 19.39
CA ARG A 169 6.78 -14.31 19.53
C ARG A 169 6.33 -13.14 20.41
N PRO A 170 7.26 -12.47 21.11
CA PRO A 170 6.95 -11.21 21.79
C PRO A 170 6.35 -10.21 20.81
N ARG A 171 5.25 -9.55 21.22
CA ARG A 171 4.61 -8.53 20.42
C ARG A 171 5.58 -7.35 20.23
N PRO A 172 5.89 -6.93 19.00
CA PRO A 172 6.72 -5.76 18.82
C PRO A 172 5.96 -4.51 19.26
N PRO A 173 6.66 -3.47 19.74
CA PRO A 173 6.03 -2.19 20.06
C PRO A 173 5.33 -1.61 18.83
N PHE A 174 4.12 -1.07 19.01
CA PHE A 174 3.34 -0.48 17.92
C PHE A 174 4.11 0.58 17.13
N ALA A 175 4.93 1.39 17.80
CA ALA A 175 5.80 2.38 17.16
C ALA A 175 6.78 1.79 16.13
N VAL A 176 7.26 0.56 16.36
CA VAL A 176 8.16 -0.14 15.41
C VAL A 176 7.38 -0.56 14.16
N ALA A 177 6.15 -1.04 14.33
CA ALA A 177 5.29 -1.38 13.21
C ALA A 177 4.94 -0.12 12.41
N LEU A 178 4.55 0.95 13.10
CA LEU A 178 4.18 2.23 12.50
C LEU A 178 5.32 2.86 11.68
N ARG A 179 6.58 2.77 12.14
CA ARG A 179 7.72 3.25 11.36
C ARG A 179 7.84 2.55 10.00
N THR A 180 7.58 1.25 9.96
CA THR A 180 7.62 0.47 8.70
C THR A 180 6.43 0.85 7.81
N SER A 181 5.23 0.99 8.41
CA SER A 181 4.04 1.48 7.74
C SER A 181 4.26 2.84 7.07
N LEU A 182 4.88 3.79 7.77
CA LEU A 182 5.21 5.11 7.23
C LEU A 182 6.22 5.02 6.07
N GLY A 183 7.20 4.12 6.16
CA GLY A 183 8.12 3.87 5.05
C GLY A 183 7.39 3.43 3.79
N LEU A 184 6.45 2.47 3.92
CA LEU A 184 5.62 1.99 2.82
C LEU A 184 4.71 3.10 2.25
N LEU A 185 4.12 3.93 3.12
CA LEU A 185 3.33 5.10 2.70
C LEU A 185 4.17 6.06 1.85
N LEU A 186 5.35 6.45 2.33
CA LEU A 186 6.21 7.42 1.63
C LEU A 186 6.70 6.86 0.29
N THR A 187 7.06 5.58 0.23
CA THR A 187 7.39 4.91 -1.03
C THR A 187 6.18 4.89 -1.98
N GLY A 188 4.99 4.59 -1.46
CA GLY A 188 3.75 4.60 -2.25
C GLY A 188 3.41 5.99 -2.81
N MET A 189 3.50 7.03 -1.99
CA MET A 189 3.32 8.42 -2.41
C MET A 189 4.31 8.83 -3.51
N LEU A 190 5.58 8.44 -3.39
CA LEU A 190 6.59 8.72 -4.42
C LEU A 190 6.22 8.08 -5.76
N LEU A 191 5.78 6.81 -5.76
CA LEU A 191 5.32 6.15 -6.99
C LEU A 191 4.11 6.85 -7.59
N VAL A 192 3.14 7.26 -6.78
CA VAL A 192 1.96 8.02 -7.23
C VAL A 192 2.36 9.38 -7.83
N VAL A 193 3.29 10.10 -7.22
CA VAL A 193 3.78 11.37 -7.76
C VAL A 193 4.40 11.18 -9.15
N VAL A 194 5.24 10.16 -9.31
CA VAL A 194 5.85 9.84 -10.61
C VAL A 194 4.76 9.44 -11.62
N GLY A 195 3.82 8.59 -11.21
CA GLY A 195 2.68 8.17 -12.04
C GLY A 195 1.85 9.36 -12.54
N ALA A 196 1.49 10.27 -11.65
CA ALA A 196 0.68 11.45 -11.97
C ALA A 196 1.39 12.40 -12.97
N VAL A 197 2.71 12.54 -12.85
CA VAL A 197 3.52 13.31 -13.81
C VAL A 197 3.53 12.64 -15.19
N VAL A 198 3.68 11.31 -15.24
CA VAL A 198 3.65 10.55 -16.49
C VAL A 198 2.26 10.64 -17.14
N GLU A 199 1.19 10.46 -16.39
CA GLU A 199 -0.19 10.56 -16.88
C GLU A 199 -0.47 11.96 -17.44
N ALA A 200 -0.16 13.01 -16.69
CA ALA A 200 -0.40 14.38 -17.13
C ALA A 200 0.37 14.73 -18.41
N ALA A 201 1.63 14.28 -18.52
CA ALA A 201 2.44 14.48 -19.72
C ALA A 201 1.83 13.80 -20.95
N LEU A 202 1.31 12.58 -20.79
CA LEU A 202 0.64 11.85 -21.87
C LEU A 202 -0.67 12.52 -22.29
N ILE A 203 -1.48 13.00 -21.34
CA ILE A 203 -2.73 13.72 -21.63
C ILE A 203 -2.45 15.00 -22.44
N VAL A 204 -1.50 15.82 -21.98
CA VAL A 204 -1.17 17.10 -22.64
C VAL A 204 -0.59 16.88 -24.04
N TRP A 205 0.23 15.85 -24.23
CA TRP A 205 0.79 15.53 -25.54
C TRP A 205 -0.30 15.06 -26.52
N THR A 206 -1.25 14.24 -26.06
CA THR A 206 -2.31 13.70 -26.92
C THR A 206 -3.41 14.72 -27.23
N HIS A 207 -3.56 15.77 -26.41
CA HIS A 207 -4.57 16.81 -26.57
C HIS A 207 -3.95 18.21 -26.44
N PRO A 208 -3.13 18.64 -27.44
CA PRO A 208 -2.53 19.97 -27.41
C PRO A 208 -3.63 21.03 -27.49
N SER A 209 -3.59 21.99 -26.57
CA SER A 209 -4.46 23.18 -26.51
C SER A 209 -4.19 24.16 -27.64
#